data_AF-A0A178MBR1-F1
#
_entry.id   AF-A0A178MBR1-F1
#
_cell.length_a   1.000
_cell.length_b   1.000
_cell.length_c   1.000
_cell.angle_alpha   90.00
_cell.angle_beta   90.00
_cell.angle_gamma   90.00
#
_symmetry.space_group_name_H-M   'P 1'
#
loop_
_entity.id
_entity.type
_entity.pdbx_description
1 polymer ?
#
loop_
_entity_poly.entity_id
_entity_poly.type
_entity_poly.pdbx_seq_one_letter_code
_entity_poly.pdbx_strand_id
1 'polypeptide(L)'
;MSTSDQKMPLSVLLFHAAMQRRTSLADFAGMLGLSVATLRSYLFEAGARSRMRSKTVEQMAEVLNMPASEVRERSELLPYAGQTFGEWLKAQMQGRFTRASLCTATKISDSAMKNYINGQTTPDPDNAMKLAEVLGADSLEVARLIIATELSQRGVALPPAPSHEPASAVNPATVDSTPAAAPANAVTTPVVDAMTDEAVVNAYTEQRLLNLWRRLHPQGRRATLTYIASLLAEGI
;
A
#
# COMPACT_ATOMS: atom_id res chain seq x y z
N MET A 1 27.25 -12.68 -4.18
CA MET A 1 25.84 -13.08 -3.94
C MET A 1 25.10 -11.84 -3.52
N SER A 2 24.36 -11.22 -4.44
CA SER A 2 23.68 -9.94 -4.17
C SER A 2 22.36 -10.22 -3.46
N THR A 3 22.21 -9.67 -2.27
CA THR A 3 21.04 -9.78 -1.41
C THR A 3 19.78 -9.31 -2.13
N SER A 4 18.82 -10.22 -2.36
CA SER A 4 17.49 -9.90 -2.91
C SER A 4 16.71 -8.87 -2.08
N ASP A 5 17.16 -8.57 -0.85
CA ASP A 5 16.54 -7.63 0.10
C ASP A 5 16.59 -6.15 -0.29
N GLN A 6 17.20 -5.77 -1.41
CA GLN A 6 17.30 -4.36 -1.85
C GLN A 6 16.75 -4.09 -3.25
N LYS A 7 16.07 -5.05 -3.87
CA LYS A 7 15.48 -4.81 -5.21
C LYS A 7 14.18 -4.01 -5.09
N MET A 8 14.14 -2.84 -5.72
CA MET A 8 12.95 -2.00 -5.75
C MET A 8 11.82 -2.66 -6.56
N PRO A 9 10.56 -2.66 -6.07
CA PRO A 9 9.42 -3.23 -6.80
C PRO A 9 9.16 -2.54 -8.13
N LEU A 10 8.69 -3.30 -9.12
CA LEU A 10 8.37 -2.79 -10.46
C LEU A 10 7.33 -1.65 -10.40
N SER A 11 6.32 -1.77 -9.55
CA SER A 11 5.27 -0.75 -9.40
C SER A 11 5.85 0.60 -8.97
N VAL A 12 6.83 0.61 -8.06
CA VAL A 12 7.52 1.82 -7.63
C VAL A 12 8.33 2.42 -8.77
N LEU A 13 9.07 1.59 -9.52
CA LEU A 13 9.89 2.05 -10.64
C LEU A 13 9.07 2.62 -11.79
N LEU A 14 7.95 2.00 -12.13
CA LEU A 14 7.05 2.50 -13.17
C LEU A 14 6.44 3.84 -12.77
N PHE A 15 6.00 3.98 -11.52
CA PHE A 15 5.47 5.24 -11.03
C PHE A 15 6.54 6.34 -10.98
N HIS A 16 7.74 5.99 -10.51
CA HIS A 16 8.90 6.90 -10.49
C HIS A 16 9.32 7.34 -11.90
N ALA A 17 9.35 6.43 -12.87
CA ALA A 17 9.63 6.76 -14.26
C ALA A 17 8.59 7.74 -14.84
N ALA A 18 7.31 7.57 -14.48
CA ALA A 18 6.26 8.52 -14.86
C ALA A 18 6.45 9.90 -14.19
N MET A 19 6.90 9.93 -12.92
CA MET A 19 7.24 11.17 -12.21
C MET A 19 8.40 11.90 -12.89
N GLN A 20 9.50 11.19 -13.19
CA GLN A 20 10.68 11.77 -13.82
C GLN A 20 10.38 12.39 -15.19
N ARG A 21 9.45 11.78 -15.94
CA ARG A 21 8.99 12.28 -17.23
C ARG A 21 7.94 13.40 -17.12
N ARG A 22 7.48 13.73 -15.90
CA ARG A 22 6.42 14.71 -15.61
C ARG A 22 5.15 14.46 -16.43
N THR A 23 4.82 13.19 -16.62
CA THR A 23 3.64 12.77 -17.39
C THR A 23 2.52 12.34 -16.47
N SER A 24 1.27 12.62 -16.86
CA SER A 24 0.13 12.03 -16.18
C SER A 24 0.16 10.51 -16.32
N LEU A 25 -0.56 9.81 -15.44
CA LEU A 25 -0.67 8.35 -15.53
C LEU A 25 -1.31 7.90 -16.85
N ALA A 26 -2.20 8.71 -17.41
CA ALA A 26 -2.86 8.42 -18.68
C ALA A 26 -1.88 8.50 -19.86
N ASP A 27 -1.05 9.54 -19.92
CA ASP A 27 -0.06 9.72 -20.97
C ASP A 27 1.04 8.65 -20.87
N PHE A 28 1.44 8.32 -19.64
CA PHE A 28 2.41 7.24 -19.40
C PHE A 28 1.87 5.87 -19.82
N ALA A 29 0.59 5.59 -19.60
CA ALA A 29 -0.05 4.38 -20.12
C ALA A 29 -0.02 4.36 -21.66
N GLY A 30 -0.29 5.50 -22.29
CA GLY A 30 -0.20 5.67 -23.75
C GLY A 30 1.20 5.37 -24.29
N MET A 31 2.26 5.86 -23.64
CA MET A 31 3.65 5.56 -24.01
C MET A 31 3.98 4.08 -23.93
N LEU A 32 3.43 3.37 -22.95
CA LEU A 32 3.58 1.92 -22.81
C LEU A 32 2.65 1.12 -23.75
N GLY A 33 1.79 1.78 -24.53
CA GLY A 33 0.78 1.11 -25.36
C GLY A 33 -0.27 0.35 -24.54
N LEU A 34 -0.54 0.81 -23.32
CA LEU A 34 -1.48 0.21 -22.38
C LEU A 34 -2.71 1.09 -22.16
N SER A 35 -3.81 0.48 -21.74
CA SER A 35 -4.92 1.24 -21.17
C SER A 35 -4.56 1.74 -19.77
N VAL A 36 -5.12 2.88 -19.37
CA VAL A 36 -4.93 3.43 -18.01
C VAL A 36 -5.35 2.44 -16.93
N ALA A 37 -6.44 1.70 -17.16
CA ALA A 37 -6.91 0.66 -16.25
C ALA A 37 -5.86 -0.44 -16.07
N THR A 38 -5.27 -0.91 -17.18
CA THR A 38 -4.22 -1.94 -17.15
C THR A 38 -2.98 -1.48 -16.39
N LEU A 39 -2.52 -0.25 -16.65
CA LEU A 39 -1.39 0.32 -15.91
C LEU A 39 -1.70 0.44 -14.41
N ARG A 40 -2.91 0.90 -14.05
CA ARG A 40 -3.35 0.98 -12.65
C ARG A 40 -3.37 -0.39 -11.98
N SER A 41 -3.82 -1.44 -12.68
CA SER A 41 -3.76 -2.80 -12.14
C SER A 41 -2.32 -3.24 -11.91
N TYR A 42 -1.38 -2.93 -12.82
CA TYR A 42 0.03 -3.25 -12.59
C TYR A 42 0.65 -2.47 -11.44
N LEU A 43 0.26 -1.21 -11.21
CA LEU A 43 0.78 -0.41 -10.11
C LEU A 43 0.18 -0.81 -8.75
N PHE A 44 -1.12 -1.08 -8.71
CA PHE A 44 -1.90 -1.10 -7.47
C PHE A 44 -2.63 -2.42 -7.19
N GLU A 45 -2.40 -3.46 -7.97
CA GLU A 45 -2.91 -4.81 -7.69
C GLU A 45 -1.75 -5.80 -7.53
N ALA A 46 -1.77 -6.57 -6.44
CA ALA A 46 -0.73 -7.53 -6.11
C ALA A 46 -0.68 -8.73 -7.08
N GLY A 47 -1.80 -9.06 -7.76
CA GLY A 47 -1.89 -10.23 -8.65
C GLY A 47 -1.91 -9.94 -10.16
N ALA A 48 -2.10 -8.68 -10.59
CA ALA A 48 -2.21 -8.36 -12.01
C ALA A 48 -0.86 -8.47 -12.75
N ARG A 49 0.25 -8.34 -12.01
CA ARG A 49 1.62 -8.32 -12.52
C ARG A 49 2.12 -9.69 -12.97
N SER A 50 1.62 -10.78 -12.37
CA SER A 50 2.04 -12.15 -12.68
C SER A 50 1.58 -12.63 -14.07
N ARG A 51 0.70 -11.90 -14.76
CA ARG A 51 0.15 -12.25 -16.09
C ARG A 51 0.47 -11.22 -17.18
N MET A 52 1.54 -10.45 -17.02
CA MET A 52 1.95 -9.47 -18.04
C MET A 52 2.30 -10.16 -19.37
N ARG A 53 1.81 -9.58 -20.48
CA ARG A 53 2.12 -10.06 -21.83
C ARG A 53 3.59 -9.76 -22.15
N SER A 54 4.27 -10.63 -22.90
CA SER A 54 5.70 -10.46 -23.25
C SER A 54 6.00 -9.09 -23.86
N LYS A 55 5.18 -8.63 -24.82
CA LYS A 55 5.31 -7.30 -25.43
C LYS A 55 5.28 -6.17 -24.40
N THR A 56 4.41 -6.27 -23.40
CA THR A 56 4.30 -5.27 -22.33
C THR A 56 5.54 -5.26 -21.44
N VAL A 57 6.09 -6.45 -21.13
CA VAL A 57 7.33 -6.58 -20.36
C VAL A 57 8.50 -5.96 -21.12
N GLU A 58 8.59 -6.17 -22.43
CA GLU A 58 9.62 -5.57 -23.29
C GLU A 58 9.52 -4.04 -23.32
N GLN A 59 8.30 -3.49 -23.44
CA GLN A 59 8.10 -2.04 -23.41
C GLN A 59 8.47 -1.43 -22.05
N MET A 60 8.12 -2.11 -20.95
CA MET A 60 8.54 -1.68 -19.61
C MET A 60 10.07 -1.77 -19.43
N ALA A 61 10.69 -2.83 -19.94
CA ALA A 61 12.13 -3.01 -19.94
C ALA A 61 12.86 -1.87 -20.67
N GLU A 62 12.35 -1.46 -21.82
CA GLU A 62 12.88 -0.32 -22.57
C GLU A 62 12.71 1.00 -21.81
N VAL A 63 11.51 1.28 -21.28
CA VAL A 63 11.23 2.52 -20.54
C VAL A 63 12.06 2.64 -19.27
N LEU A 64 12.31 1.52 -18.59
CA LEU A 64 13.07 1.44 -17.35
C LEU A 64 14.57 1.17 -17.57
N ASN A 65 15.02 1.01 -18.82
CA ASN A 65 16.39 0.67 -19.20
C ASN A 65 16.96 -0.52 -18.40
N MET A 66 16.22 -1.63 -18.35
CA MET A 66 16.60 -2.85 -17.64
C MET A 66 16.17 -4.10 -18.42
N PRO A 67 16.79 -5.27 -18.21
CA PRO A 67 16.42 -6.47 -18.95
C PRO A 67 15.00 -6.96 -18.60
N ALA A 68 14.31 -7.54 -19.58
CA ALA A 68 12.95 -8.06 -19.42
C ALA A 68 12.83 -9.15 -18.33
N SER A 69 13.88 -9.93 -18.10
CA SER A 69 13.95 -10.91 -17.00
C SER A 69 13.86 -10.23 -15.62
N GLU A 70 14.52 -9.08 -15.47
CA GLU A 70 14.52 -8.32 -14.22
C GLU A 70 13.18 -7.61 -14.00
N VAL A 71 12.52 -7.13 -15.07
CA VAL A 71 11.15 -6.61 -14.98
C VAL A 71 10.21 -7.67 -14.41
N ARG A 72 10.31 -8.93 -14.87
CA ARG A 72 9.49 -10.03 -14.35
C ARG A 72 9.80 -10.33 -12.88
N GLU A 73 11.08 -10.45 -12.53
CA GLU A 73 11.49 -10.69 -11.14
C GLU A 73 10.96 -9.59 -10.21
N ARG A 74 11.14 -8.31 -10.57
CA ARG A 74 10.68 -7.17 -9.78
C ARG A 74 9.16 -7.00 -9.76
N SER A 75 8.43 -7.67 -10.66
CA SER A 75 6.98 -7.61 -10.73
C SER A 75 6.31 -8.34 -9.56
N GLU A 76 6.99 -9.34 -9.00
CA GLU A 76 6.52 -10.15 -7.87
C GLU A 76 6.79 -9.46 -6.52
N LEU A 77 7.69 -8.47 -6.51
CA LEU A 77 8.04 -7.74 -5.29
C LEU A 77 6.94 -6.77 -4.86
N LEU A 78 6.80 -6.60 -3.55
CA LEU A 78 5.94 -5.61 -2.93
C LEU A 78 6.79 -4.58 -2.18
N PRO A 79 6.37 -3.31 -2.13
CA PRO A 79 7.02 -2.34 -1.28
C PRO A 79 6.80 -2.70 0.20
N TYR A 80 7.71 -2.28 1.04
CA TYR A 80 7.56 -2.46 2.48
C TYR A 80 6.47 -1.56 3.07
N ALA A 81 5.85 -2.05 4.13
CA ALA A 81 4.95 -1.27 4.98
C ALA A 81 5.72 -0.10 5.62
N GLY A 82 5.03 1.03 5.84
CA GLY A 82 5.61 2.22 6.43
C GLY A 82 4.56 3.29 6.71
N GLN A 83 5.04 4.51 6.97
CA GLN A 83 4.19 5.69 7.14
C GLN A 83 3.32 5.93 5.89
N THR A 84 2.09 6.39 6.08
CA THR A 84 1.22 6.74 4.94
C THR A 84 1.67 8.05 4.29
N PHE A 85 1.38 8.21 2.99
CA PHE A 85 1.74 9.44 2.27
C PHE A 85 1.14 10.71 2.92
N GLY A 86 -0.10 10.66 3.41
CA GLY A 86 -0.74 11.81 4.04
C GLY A 86 -0.06 12.22 5.35
N GLU A 87 0.36 11.26 6.17
CA GLU A 87 1.12 11.51 7.40
C GLU A 87 2.52 12.05 7.09
N TRP A 88 3.20 11.46 6.10
CA TRP A 88 4.49 11.93 5.63
C TRP A 88 4.40 13.38 5.14
N LEU A 89 3.37 13.69 4.33
CA LEU A 89 3.16 15.03 3.79
C LEU A 89 2.91 16.05 4.90
N LYS A 90 2.12 15.69 5.92
CA LYS A 90 1.92 16.53 7.11
C LYS A 90 3.24 16.80 7.83
N ALA A 91 4.06 15.78 8.04
CA ALA A 91 5.37 15.92 8.68
C ALA A 91 6.30 16.84 7.88
N GLN A 92 6.34 16.69 6.54
CA GLN A 92 7.15 17.55 5.68
C GLN A 92 6.68 19.01 5.65
N MET A 93 5.40 19.26 5.89
CA MET A 93 4.84 20.61 5.99
C MET A 93 5.14 21.30 7.32
N GLN A 94 5.31 20.54 8.41
CA GLN A 94 5.48 21.11 9.75
C GLN A 94 6.67 22.08 9.81
N GLY A 95 6.41 23.31 10.27
CA GLY A 95 7.41 24.36 10.40
C GLY A 95 7.95 24.97 9.09
N ARG A 96 7.54 24.47 7.91
CA ARG A 96 8.06 24.91 6.60
C ARG A 96 7.00 25.45 5.66
N PHE A 97 5.83 24.81 5.60
CA PHE A 97 4.77 25.14 4.65
C PHE A 97 3.41 25.20 5.32
N THR A 98 2.63 26.23 4.99
CA THR A 98 1.18 26.19 5.15
C THR A 98 0.56 25.52 3.92
N ARG A 99 -0.65 24.97 4.07
CA ARG A 99 -1.40 24.38 2.95
C ARG A 99 -1.52 25.34 1.77
N ALA A 100 -1.88 26.60 2.02
CA ALA A 100 -2.00 27.62 0.98
C ALA A 100 -0.65 27.88 0.26
N SER A 101 0.43 28.03 1.03
CA SER A 101 1.77 28.24 0.44
C SER A 101 2.23 27.05 -0.42
N LEU A 102 1.92 25.82 0.00
CA LEU A 102 2.25 24.61 -0.75
C LEU A 102 1.43 24.50 -2.03
N CYS A 103 0.12 24.82 -2.00
CA CYS A 103 -0.73 24.89 -3.19
C CYS A 103 -0.16 25.89 -4.21
N THR A 104 0.26 27.08 -3.76
CA THR A 104 0.87 28.08 -4.64
C THR A 104 2.20 27.61 -5.23
N ALA A 105 3.09 27.02 -4.43
CA ALA A 105 4.39 26.55 -4.89
C ALA A 105 4.29 25.39 -5.88
N THR A 106 3.37 24.45 -5.64
CA THR A 106 3.18 23.25 -6.46
C THR A 106 2.20 23.45 -7.62
N LYS A 107 1.44 24.54 -7.64
CA LYS A 107 0.30 24.78 -8.55
C LYS A 107 -0.75 23.66 -8.50
N ILE A 108 -0.89 23.00 -7.35
CA ILE A 108 -1.93 21.98 -7.09
C ILE A 108 -3.16 22.68 -6.50
N SER A 109 -4.36 22.21 -6.86
CA SER A 109 -5.59 22.78 -6.33
C SER A 109 -5.74 22.55 -4.83
N ASP A 110 -6.37 23.51 -4.14
CA ASP A 110 -6.56 23.45 -2.68
C ASP A 110 -7.38 22.22 -2.24
N SER A 111 -8.33 21.80 -3.08
CA SER A 111 -9.13 20.59 -2.88
C SER A 111 -8.28 19.32 -2.99
N ALA A 112 -7.45 19.20 -4.03
CA ALA A 112 -6.56 18.04 -4.18
C ALA A 112 -5.56 17.96 -3.02
N MET A 113 -4.94 19.09 -2.65
CA MET A 113 -3.99 19.16 -1.54
C MET A 113 -4.64 18.73 -0.21
N LYS A 114 -5.87 19.18 0.06
CA LYS A 114 -6.63 18.76 1.25
C LYS A 114 -6.84 17.24 1.26
N ASN A 115 -7.20 16.65 0.12
CA ASN A 115 -7.43 15.21 0.01
C ASN A 115 -6.13 14.42 0.23
N TYR A 116 -5.00 14.91 -0.30
CA TYR A 116 -3.68 14.31 -0.11
C TYR A 116 -3.26 14.30 1.36
N ILE A 117 -3.36 15.44 2.03
CA ILE A 117 -3.04 15.59 3.46
C ILE A 117 -3.91 14.68 4.33
N ASN A 118 -5.19 14.54 3.97
CA ASN A 118 -6.12 13.68 4.71
C ASN A 118 -6.05 12.20 4.32
N GLY A 119 -5.18 11.82 3.39
CA GLY A 119 -5.03 10.44 2.92
C GLY A 119 -6.25 9.91 2.14
N GLN A 120 -7.14 10.78 1.67
CA GLN A 120 -8.35 10.40 0.93
C GLN A 120 -8.03 10.01 -0.52
N THR A 121 -6.99 10.61 -1.10
CA THR A 121 -6.50 10.30 -2.45
C THR A 121 -4.98 10.38 -2.46
N THR A 122 -4.33 9.62 -3.33
CA THR A 122 -2.91 9.82 -3.64
C THR A 122 -2.70 10.72 -4.85
N PRO A 123 -1.56 11.43 -4.93
CA PRO A 123 -1.25 12.26 -6.10
C PRO A 123 -0.94 11.39 -7.32
N ASP A 124 -1.24 11.93 -8.51
CA ASP A 124 -0.78 11.37 -9.78
C ASP A 124 0.73 11.64 -9.96
N PRO A 125 1.42 10.97 -10.90
CA PRO A 125 2.88 11.10 -11.03
C PRO A 125 3.36 12.54 -11.24
N ASP A 126 2.64 13.35 -12.01
CA ASP A 126 3.02 14.76 -12.24
C ASP A 126 2.92 15.59 -10.94
N ASN A 127 1.81 15.51 -10.21
CA ASN A 127 1.69 16.25 -8.94
C ASN A 127 2.61 15.67 -7.85
N ALA A 128 2.88 14.37 -7.85
CA ALA A 128 3.85 13.75 -6.97
C ALA A 128 5.27 14.31 -7.22
N MET A 129 5.66 14.50 -8.48
CA MET A 129 6.94 15.11 -8.83
C MET A 129 7.02 16.56 -8.36
N LYS A 130 5.98 17.36 -8.59
CA LYS A 130 5.92 18.76 -8.10
C LYS A 130 6.06 18.84 -6.58
N LEU A 131 5.42 17.93 -5.86
CA LEU A 131 5.54 17.83 -4.41
C LEU A 131 6.95 17.46 -3.97
N ALA A 132 7.57 16.46 -4.60
CA ALA A 132 8.95 16.06 -4.30
C ALA A 132 9.94 17.21 -4.50
N GLU A 133 9.81 17.97 -5.60
CA GLU A 133 10.68 19.12 -5.91
C GLU A 133 10.52 20.26 -4.90
N VAL A 134 9.29 20.65 -4.58
CA VAL A 134 9.03 21.77 -3.66
C VAL A 134 9.45 21.43 -2.23
N LEU A 135 9.26 20.18 -1.80
CA LEU A 135 9.62 19.74 -0.46
C LEU A 135 11.12 19.42 -0.32
N GLY A 136 11.82 19.24 -1.45
CA GLY A 136 13.21 18.80 -1.50
C GLY A 136 13.39 17.34 -1.10
N ALA A 137 12.39 16.50 -1.39
CA ALA A 137 12.37 15.09 -1.03
C ALA A 137 12.85 14.21 -2.18
N ASP A 138 13.36 13.01 -1.87
CA ASP A 138 13.72 12.04 -2.90
C ASP A 138 12.45 11.55 -3.63
N SER A 139 12.41 11.80 -4.94
CA SER A 139 11.36 11.34 -5.85
C SER A 139 11.08 9.83 -5.75
N LEU A 140 12.12 9.02 -5.54
CA LEU A 140 11.99 7.57 -5.44
C LEU A 140 11.34 7.14 -4.11
N GLU A 141 11.70 7.82 -3.02
CA GLU A 141 11.05 7.63 -1.72
C GLU A 141 9.57 8.02 -1.77
N VAL A 142 9.25 9.15 -2.40
CA VAL A 142 7.86 9.61 -2.60
C VAL A 142 7.07 8.59 -3.42
N ALA A 143 7.64 8.06 -4.51
CA ALA A 143 7.01 7.00 -5.29
C ALA A 143 6.73 5.76 -4.44
N ARG A 144 7.70 5.32 -3.63
CA ARG A 144 7.55 4.18 -2.73
C ARG A 144 6.41 4.39 -1.73
N LEU A 145 6.35 5.57 -1.10
CA LEU A 145 5.31 5.92 -0.13
C LEU A 145 3.92 5.92 -0.77
N ILE A 146 3.77 6.49 -1.96
CA ILE A 146 2.49 6.54 -2.68
C ILE A 146 2.01 5.13 -3.04
N ILE A 147 2.88 4.30 -3.63
CA ILE A 147 2.52 2.93 -4.00
C ILE A 147 2.19 2.10 -2.75
N ALA A 148 2.99 2.20 -1.68
CA ALA A 148 2.71 1.50 -0.42
C ALA A 148 1.36 1.93 0.19
N THR A 149 1.07 3.23 0.18
CA THR A 149 -0.20 3.78 0.69
C THR A 149 -1.39 3.24 -0.11
N GLU A 150 -1.35 3.27 -1.44
CA GLU A 150 -2.42 2.75 -2.29
C GLU A 150 -2.65 1.24 -2.11
N LEU A 151 -1.57 0.46 -2.03
CA LEU A 151 -1.67 -0.98 -1.81
C LEU A 151 -2.28 -1.29 -0.44
N SER A 152 -1.86 -0.58 0.61
CA SER A 152 -2.41 -0.72 1.95
C SER A 152 -3.90 -0.35 2.00
N GLN A 153 -4.30 0.74 1.34
CA GLN A 153 -5.71 1.17 1.27
C GLN A 153 -6.61 0.15 0.55
N ARG A 154 -6.03 -0.68 -0.33
CA ARG A 154 -6.72 -1.78 -1.02
C ARG A 154 -6.72 -3.09 -0.24
N GLY A 155 -6.17 -3.09 0.98
CA GLY A 155 -6.10 -4.28 1.85
C GLY A 155 -5.00 -5.27 1.47
N VAL A 156 -4.00 -4.86 0.69
CA VAL A 156 -2.83 -5.70 0.41
C VAL A 156 -1.93 -5.69 1.64
N ALA A 157 -1.66 -6.89 2.19
CA ALA A 157 -0.69 -7.06 3.27
C ALA A 157 0.73 -6.79 2.73
N LEU A 158 1.36 -5.73 3.22
CA LEU A 158 2.73 -5.36 2.83
C LEU A 158 3.73 -5.98 3.79
N PRO A 159 4.90 -6.46 3.31
CA PRO A 159 5.96 -6.95 4.17
C PRO A 159 6.47 -5.84 5.10
N PRO A 160 6.81 -6.12 6.37
CA PRO A 160 7.44 -5.14 7.23
C PRO A 160 8.79 -4.71 6.65
N ALA A 161 9.18 -3.46 6.86
CA ALA A 161 10.50 -3.00 6.46
C ALA A 161 11.58 -3.83 7.19
N PRO A 162 12.68 -4.21 6.50
CA PRO A 162 13.76 -4.92 7.13
C PRO A 162 14.33 -4.06 8.26
N SER A 163 14.24 -4.57 9.48
CA SER A 163 14.90 -3.96 10.64
C SER A 163 16.40 -4.09 10.42
N HIS A 164 17.08 -2.98 10.11
CA HIS A 164 18.53 -2.93 10.30
C HIS A 164 18.76 -3.04 11.81
N GLU A 165 19.07 -4.25 12.28
CA GLU A 165 19.67 -4.46 13.58
C GLU A 165 20.88 -3.51 13.65
N PRO A 166 20.91 -2.50 14.54
CA PRO A 166 22.13 -1.75 14.75
C PRO A 166 23.15 -2.78 15.22
N ALA A 167 24.23 -2.95 14.45
CA ALA A 167 25.34 -3.80 14.80
C ALA A 167 25.64 -3.60 16.29
N SER A 168 25.34 -4.64 17.09
CA SER A 168 25.57 -4.61 18.52
C SER A 168 26.98 -4.11 18.75
N ALA A 169 27.07 -2.96 19.40
CA ALA A 169 28.33 -2.45 19.89
C ALA A 169 29.03 -3.60 20.60
N VAL A 170 30.20 -3.96 20.08
CA VAL A 170 31.12 -4.89 20.71
C VAL A 170 31.41 -4.34 22.10
N ASN A 171 30.72 -4.86 23.12
CA ASN A 171 31.10 -4.63 24.50
C ASN A 171 32.40 -5.41 24.74
N PRO A 172 33.53 -4.75 25.07
CA PRO A 172 34.72 -5.47 25.44
C PRO A 172 34.50 -6.10 26.82
N ALA A 173 34.78 -7.41 26.87
CA ALA A 173 35.12 -8.23 28.02
C ALA A 173 34.90 -7.64 29.43
N THR A 174 34.06 -8.30 30.22
CA THR A 174 34.32 -8.44 31.66
C THR A 174 33.89 -9.82 32.14
N VAL A 175 34.72 -10.36 33.02
CA VAL A 175 34.97 -11.75 33.34
C VAL A 175 33.96 -12.31 34.36
N ASP A 176 33.72 -13.62 34.27
CA ASP A 176 33.28 -14.57 35.29
C ASP A 176 32.70 -14.07 36.63
N SER A 177 31.53 -14.61 37.00
CA SER A 177 31.36 -15.47 38.19
C SER A 177 29.95 -16.10 38.23
N THR A 178 29.89 -17.41 38.42
CA THR A 178 28.68 -18.25 38.63
C THR A 178 28.44 -18.51 40.15
N PRO A 179 27.45 -19.32 40.60
CA PRO A 179 26.12 -18.93 41.12
C PRO A 179 25.86 -19.29 42.61
N ALA A 180 24.76 -18.81 43.23
CA ALA A 180 24.18 -19.46 44.42
C ALA A 180 22.70 -19.10 44.73
N ALA A 181 21.87 -20.16 44.71
CA ALA A 181 20.74 -20.53 45.60
C ALA A 181 19.47 -19.65 45.81
N ALA A 182 18.32 -20.30 45.56
CA ALA A 182 16.91 -19.95 45.81
C ALA A 182 16.48 -20.20 47.29
N PRO A 183 15.19 -20.35 47.70
CA PRO A 183 13.86 -20.00 47.14
C PRO A 183 12.88 -19.35 48.18
N ALA A 184 11.68 -18.89 47.77
CA ALA A 184 10.48 -18.90 48.64
C ALA A 184 9.17 -18.72 47.85
N ASN A 185 8.19 -19.58 48.18
CA ASN A 185 6.87 -19.78 47.57
C ASN A 185 5.85 -18.66 47.84
N ALA A 186 4.87 -18.47 46.96
CA ALA A 186 3.45 -18.82 47.22
C ALA A 186 2.48 -18.36 46.10
N VAL A 187 1.95 -19.36 45.40
CA VAL A 187 0.56 -19.58 44.93
C VAL A 187 -0.44 -18.42 45.05
N THR A 188 -1.07 -18.02 43.93
CA THR A 188 -2.54 -18.09 43.73
C THR A 188 -2.95 -17.64 42.31
N THR A 189 -3.58 -18.52 41.54
CA THR A 189 -4.54 -18.17 40.49
C THR A 189 -5.90 -17.86 41.14
N PRO A 190 -6.67 -16.89 40.60
CA PRO A 190 -7.84 -17.31 39.86
C PRO A 190 -8.15 -16.49 38.59
N VAL A 191 -8.76 -17.22 37.66
CA VAL A 191 -9.61 -16.85 36.52
C VAL A 191 -10.37 -15.52 36.67
N VAL A 192 -10.27 -14.62 35.68
CA VAL A 192 -11.39 -13.80 35.19
C VAL A 192 -11.18 -13.28 33.75
N ASP A 193 -12.25 -13.41 32.97
CA ASP A 193 -12.64 -12.70 31.75
C ASP A 193 -11.82 -12.81 30.46
N ALA A 194 -12.02 -13.98 29.83
CA ALA A 194 -12.31 -14.02 28.40
C ALA A 194 -13.63 -13.28 28.10
N MET A 195 -13.57 -11.97 27.84
CA MET A 195 -14.65 -11.24 27.17
C MET A 195 -14.14 -9.90 26.65
N THR A 196 -13.84 -9.85 25.34
CA THR A 196 -14.31 -8.83 24.38
C THR A 196 -13.52 -8.92 23.07
N ASP A 197 -13.54 -10.08 22.42
CA ASP A 197 -13.12 -10.21 21.01
C ASP A 197 -14.33 -10.32 20.04
N GLU A 198 -15.55 -10.26 20.59
CA GLU A 198 -16.80 -10.42 19.82
C GLU A 198 -17.39 -9.10 19.29
N ALA A 199 -16.91 -7.93 19.76
CA ALA A 199 -17.47 -6.64 19.37
C ALA A 199 -16.75 -5.98 18.17
N VAL A 200 -15.49 -6.33 17.90
CA VAL A 200 -14.72 -5.77 16.77
C VAL A 200 -15.05 -6.49 15.46
N VAL A 201 -15.48 -7.74 15.52
CA VAL A 201 -15.95 -8.51 14.35
C VAL A 201 -17.40 -8.15 13.97
N ASN A 202 -18.22 -7.71 14.93
CA ASN A 202 -19.64 -7.42 14.71
C ASN A 202 -19.94 -6.05 14.04
N ALA A 203 -18.92 -5.19 13.89
CA ALA A 203 -19.06 -3.88 13.23
C ALA A 203 -18.89 -3.95 11.69
N TYR A 204 -18.51 -5.10 11.14
CA TYR A 204 -18.63 -5.39 9.71
C TYR A 204 -20.08 -5.74 9.37
N THR A 205 -20.94 -4.72 9.54
CA THR A 205 -22.38 -4.70 9.24
C THR A 205 -22.78 -5.65 8.11
N GLU A 206 -23.61 -6.65 8.43
CA GLU A 206 -24.21 -7.60 7.48
C GLU A 206 -24.76 -6.91 6.22
N GLN A 207 -25.24 -5.68 6.37
CA GLN A 207 -25.72 -4.83 5.27
C GLN A 207 -24.64 -4.54 4.21
N ARG A 208 -23.37 -4.39 4.61
CA ARG A 208 -22.26 -4.17 3.68
C ARG A 208 -21.89 -5.46 2.95
N LEU A 209 -21.89 -6.60 3.62
CA LEU A 209 -21.70 -7.92 3.01
C LEU A 209 -22.85 -8.25 2.04
N LEU A 210 -24.09 -7.99 2.43
CA LEU A 210 -25.27 -8.16 1.56
C LEU A 210 -25.22 -7.24 0.33
N ASN A 211 -24.75 -6.00 0.48
CA ASN A 211 -24.59 -5.09 -0.65
C ASN A 211 -23.45 -5.49 -1.59
N LEU A 212 -22.35 -6.03 -1.06
CA LEU A 212 -21.25 -6.57 -1.84
C LEU A 212 -21.69 -7.83 -2.61
N TRP A 213 -22.37 -8.74 -1.92
CA TRP A 213 -22.92 -9.95 -2.53
C TRP A 213 -23.93 -9.63 -3.63
N ARG A 214 -24.84 -8.67 -3.42
CA ARG A 214 -25.80 -8.20 -4.44
C ARG A 214 -25.12 -7.57 -5.66
N ARG A 215 -23.93 -6.97 -5.51
CA ARG A 215 -23.15 -6.41 -6.61
C ARG A 215 -22.40 -7.48 -7.40
N LEU A 216 -21.93 -8.53 -6.73
CA LEU A 216 -21.21 -9.66 -7.34
C LEU A 216 -22.15 -10.66 -8.04
N HIS A 217 -23.37 -10.84 -7.53
CA HIS A 217 -24.32 -11.84 -8.06
C HIS A 217 -25.68 -11.21 -8.45
N PRO A 218 -25.77 -10.50 -9.58
CA PRO A 218 -27.05 -9.95 -10.06
C PRO A 218 -28.11 -11.02 -10.35
N GLN A 219 -27.69 -12.26 -10.67
CA GLN A 219 -28.59 -13.41 -10.85
C GLN A 219 -29.13 -13.97 -9.53
N GLY A 220 -28.39 -13.82 -8.42
CA GLY A 220 -28.83 -14.26 -7.08
C GLY A 220 -30.05 -13.49 -6.57
N ARG A 221 -30.18 -12.22 -6.95
CA ARG A 221 -31.36 -11.38 -6.66
C ARG A 221 -32.66 -11.95 -7.24
N ARG A 222 -32.60 -12.50 -8.46
CA ARG A 222 -33.76 -13.13 -9.09
C ARG A 222 -34.11 -14.42 -8.37
N ALA A 223 -33.13 -15.27 -8.07
CA ALA A 223 -33.36 -16.52 -7.36
C ALA A 223 -33.97 -16.33 -5.95
N THR A 224 -33.50 -15.35 -5.18
CA THR A 224 -34.08 -15.04 -3.85
C THR A 224 -35.50 -14.47 -3.94
N LEU A 225 -35.79 -13.64 -4.95
CA LEU A 225 -37.14 -13.12 -5.15
C LEU A 225 -38.10 -14.21 -5.63
N THR A 226 -37.64 -15.14 -6.48
CA THR A 226 -38.44 -16.28 -6.92
C THR A 226 -38.72 -17.26 -5.78
N TYR A 227 -37.74 -17.50 -4.89
CA TYR A 227 -37.93 -18.34 -3.70
C TYR A 227 -38.85 -17.70 -2.65
N ILE A 228 -38.75 -16.38 -2.42
CA ILE A 228 -39.68 -15.67 -1.53
C ILE A 228 -41.09 -15.64 -2.15
N ALA A 229 -41.20 -15.46 -3.47
CA ALA A 229 -42.49 -15.53 -4.17
C ALA A 229 -43.08 -16.95 -4.15
N SER A 230 -42.27 -18.02 -4.23
CA SER A 230 -42.75 -19.38 -4.09
C SER A 230 -43.19 -19.69 -2.66
N LEU A 231 -42.44 -19.23 -1.65
CA LEU A 231 -42.84 -19.36 -0.24
C LEU A 231 -44.13 -18.58 0.09
N LEU A 232 -44.36 -17.42 -0.54
CA LEU A 232 -45.61 -16.68 -0.41
C LEU A 232 -46.76 -17.33 -1.17
N ALA A 233 -46.50 -18.04 -2.28
CA ALA A 233 -47.50 -18.76 -3.03
C ALA A 233 -47.89 -20.10 -2.37
N GLU A 234 -47.01 -20.71 -1.59
CA GLU A 234 -47.27 -21.92 -0.80
C GLU A 234 -47.94 -21.64 0.56
N GLY A 235 -48.21 -20.37 0.88
CA GLY A 235 -48.77 -19.91 2.15
C GLY A 235 -50.12 -19.18 2.04
N ILE A 236 -51.12 -19.80 1.39
CA ILE A 236 -52.58 -19.67 1.66
C ILE A 236 -53.24 -21.02 1.38
#